data_AF-A0A511X487-F1
#
_entry.id   AF-A0A511X487-F1
#
_cell.length_a   1.000
_cell.length_b   1.000
_cell.length_c   1.000
_cell.angle_alpha   90.00
_cell.angle_beta   90.00
_cell.angle_gamma   90.00
#
_symmetry.space_group_name_H-M   'P 1'
#
loop_
_entity.id
_entity.type
_entity.pdbx_description
1 polymer ?
#
loop_
_entity_poly.entity_id
_entity_poly.type
_entity_poly.pdbx_seq_one_letter_code
_entity_poly.pdbx_strand_id
1 'polypeptide(L)' 'MRVSPLMHAYLYFLIGILFVYFAFEAIDETVLNPLTIFLTILATLDFGASYRLFKLHLKIKQKKNQK' A
#
# COMPACT_ATOMS: atom_id res chain seq x y z
N MET A 1 -8.40 -22.38 2.50
CA MET A 1 -7.14 -21.62 2.64
C MET A 1 -7.44 -20.31 3.37
N ARG A 2 -7.06 -20.17 4.65
CA ARG A 2 -7.25 -18.92 5.40
C ARG A 2 -6.14 -17.95 4.98
N VAL A 3 -6.31 -17.27 3.85
CA VAL A 3 -5.45 -16.15 3.47
C VAL A 3 -5.63 -15.09 4.54
N SER A 4 -4.65 -14.96 5.44
CA SER A 4 -4.71 -13.98 6.53
C SER A 4 -4.75 -12.59 5.89
N PRO A 5 -5.81 -11.79 6.11
CA PRO A 5 -5.95 -10.46 5.50
C PRO A 5 -4.75 -9.54 5.78
N LEU A 6 -4.02 -9.81 6.87
CA LEU A 6 -2.77 -9.16 7.22
C LEU A 6 -1.63 -9.41 6.25
N MET A 7 -1.49 -10.64 5.76
CA MET A 7 -0.36 -11.01 4.92
C MET A 7 -0.45 -10.29 3.56
N HIS A 8 -1.68 -10.14 3.04
CA HIS A 8 -1.94 -9.31 1.86
C HIS A 8 -1.72 -7.81 2.12
N ALA A 9 -2.08 -7.30 3.29
CA ALA A 9 -1.83 -5.88 3.64
C ALA A 9 -0.34 -5.54 3.62
N TYR A 10 0.50 -6.45 4.11
CA TYR A 10 1.95 -6.28 4.11
C TYR A 10 2.53 -6.36 2.69
N LEU A 11 2.02 -7.26 1.86
CA LEU A 11 2.42 -7.35 0.44
C LEU A 11 2.09 -6.07 -0.31
N TYR A 12 0.86 -5.55 -0.21
CA TYR A 12 0.49 -4.28 -0.83
C TYR A 12 1.34 -3.11 -0.31
N PHE A 13 1.65 -3.09 0.98
CA PHE A 13 2.53 -2.05 1.55
C PHE A 13 3.94 -2.11 0.95
N LEU A 14 4.52 -3.31 0.84
CA LEU A 14 5.86 -3.50 0.30
C LEU A 14 5.92 -3.14 -1.19
N ILE A 15 4.90 -3.53 -1.96
CA ILE A 15 4.76 -3.18 -3.37
C ILE A 15 4.61 -1.66 -3.53
N GLY A 16 3.81 -1.02 -2.69
CA GLY A 16 3.67 0.45 -2.69
C GLY A 16 5.00 1.17 -2.45
N ILE A 17 5.84 0.68 -1.53
CA ILE A 17 7.19 1.23 -1.30
C ILE A 17 8.07 1.07 -2.55
N LEU A 18 8.04 -0.09 -3.20
CA LEU A 18 8.77 -0.33 -4.45
C LEU A 18 8.33 0.63 -5.55
N PHE A 19 7.03 0.89 -5.70
CA PHE A 19 6.54 1.87 -6.67
C PHE A 19 6.98 3.30 -6.34
N VAL A 20 7.07 3.68 -5.06
CA VAL A 20 7.63 4.99 -4.68
C VAL A 20 9.12 5.06 -5.05
N TYR A 21 9.88 4.00 -4.82
CA TYR A 21 11.30 3.95 -5.21
C TYR A 21 11.46 4.15 -6.72
N PHE A 22 10.70 3.39 -7.53
CA PHE A 22 10.73 3.56 -8.99
C PHE A 22 10.20 4.93 -9.44
N ALA A 23 9.22 5.51 -8.74
CA ALA A 23 8.71 6.84 -9.04
C ALA A 23 9.80 7.90 -8.84
N PHE A 24 10.62 7.77 -7.80
CA PHE A 24 11.78 8.63 -7.56
C PHE A 24 12.85 8.48 -8.64
N GLU A 25 13.16 7.25 -9.05
CA GLU A 25 14.16 7.00 -10.09
C GLU A 25 13.67 7.41 -11.49
N ALA A 26 12.36 7.48 -11.69
CA ALA A 26 11.73 8.00 -12.91
C ALA A 26 11.70 9.52 -13.03
N ILE A 27 12.09 10.25 -11.97
CA ILE A 27 12.20 11.70 -12.02
C ILE A 27 13.38 12.04 -12.91
N ASP A 28 13.08 12.55 -14.10
CA ASP A 28 14.08 13.01 -15.06
C ASP A 28 14.19 14.54 -14.95
N GLU A 29 13.50 15.29 -15.82
CA GLU A 29 13.52 16.76 -15.79
C GLU A 29 12.56 17.35 -14.75
N THR A 30 11.40 16.71 -14.54
CA THR A 30 10.38 17.18 -13.59
C THR A 30 9.66 16.02 -12.91
N VAL A 31 9.14 16.28 -11.71
CA VAL A 31 8.25 15.35 -10.98
C VAL A 31 6.91 15.10 -11.68
N LEU A 32 6.57 15.91 -12.70
CA LEU A 32 5.34 15.77 -13.49
C LEU A 32 5.52 14.89 -14.73
N ASN A 33 6.65 14.18 -14.84
CA ASN A 33 6.82 13.17 -15.89
C ASN A 33 5.64 12.18 -15.85
N PRO A 34 4.98 11.88 -17.00
CA PRO A 34 3.89 10.93 -17.07
C PRO A 34 4.17 9.60 -16.36
N LEU A 35 5.40 9.10 -16.42
CA LEU A 35 5.80 7.84 -15.78
C LEU A 35 5.85 7.97 -14.25
N THR A 36 6.42 9.06 -13.72
CA THR A 36 6.43 9.36 -12.28
C THR A 36 5.01 9.52 -11.72
N ILE A 37 4.14 10.23 -12.42
CA ILE A 37 2.73 10.39 -12.02
C ILE A 37 2.02 9.04 -12.00
N PHE A 38 2.20 8.22 -13.04
CA PHE A 38 1.60 6.90 -13.12
C PHE A 38 2.04 5.99 -11.96
N LEU A 39 3.35 5.91 -11.69
CA LEU A 39 3.89 5.14 -10.55
C LEU A 39 3.39 5.67 -9.20
N THR A 40 3.27 6.99 -9.05
CA THR A 40 2.75 7.62 -7.83
C THR A 40 1.29 7.27 -7.59
N ILE A 41 0.47 7.24 -8.65
CA ILE A 41 -0.94 6.82 -8.55
C ILE A 41 -1.03 5.35 -8.14
N LEU A 42 -0.23 4.46 -8.76
CA LEU A 42 -0.18 3.05 -8.38
C LEU A 42 0.21 2.87 -6.91
N ALA A 43 1.30 3.51 -6.47
CA ALA A 43 1.72 3.48 -5.07
C ALA A 43 0.59 3.94 -4.12
N THR A 44 -0.14 4.99 -4.48
CA THR A 44 -1.25 5.51 -3.68
C THR A 44 -2.38 4.49 -3.52
N LEU A 45 -2.70 3.75 -4.59
CA LEU A 45 -3.71 2.69 -4.53
C LEU A 45 -3.26 1.54 -3.61
N ASP A 46 -2.00 1.13 -3.69
CA ASP A 46 -1.43 0.08 -2.84
C ASP A 46 -1.40 0.47 -1.36
N PHE A 47 -0.98 1.70 -1.05
CA PHE A 47 -1.03 2.23 0.32
C PHE A 47 -2.46 2.34 0.85
N GLY A 48 -3.41 2.78 0.01
CA GLY A 48 -4.83 2.83 0.37
C GLY A 48 -5.42 1.46 0.69
N ALA A 49 -5.10 0.46 -0.14
CA ALA A 49 -5.51 -0.93 0.08
C ALA A 49 -4.89 -1.51 1.37
N SER A 50 -3.59 -1.30 1.58
CA SER A 50 -2.88 -1.71 2.78
C SER A 50 -3.47 -1.06 4.04
N TYR A 51 -3.71 0.25 4.03
CA TYR A 51 -4.33 0.98 5.14
C TYR A 51 -5.72 0.43 5.49
N ARG A 52 -6.55 0.15 4.47
CA ARG A 52 -7.88 -0.44 4.67
C ARG A 52 -7.81 -1.80 5.36
N LEU A 53 -6.89 -2.66 4.92
CA LEU A 53 -6.68 -3.99 5.51
C LEU A 53 -6.11 -3.92 6.93
N PHE A 54 -5.19 -2.98 7.18
CA PHE A 54 -4.65 -2.74 8.53
C PHE A 54 -5.74 -2.29 9.50
N LYS A 55 -6.59 -1.34 9.08
CA LYS A 55 -7.75 -0.89 9.87
C LYS A 55 -8.74 -2.02 10.14
N LEU A 56 -8.98 -2.90 9.17
CA LEU A 56 -9.82 -4.08 9.34
C LEU A 56 -9.21 -5.02 10.40
N HIS A 57 -7.91 -5.27 10.35
CA HIS A 57 -7.25 -6.11 11.33
C HIS A 57 -7.33 -5.53 12.75
N LEU A 58 -7.08 -4.22 12.91
CA LEU A 58 -7.19 -3.54 14.20
C LEU A 58 -8.61 -3.66 14.77
N LYS A 59 -9.65 -3.46 13.94
CA LYS A 59 -11.06 -3.63 14.36
C LYS A 59 -11.36 -5.07 14.80
N ILE A 60 -10.86 -6.08 14.07
CA ILE A 60 -11.05 -7.49 14.42
C ILE A 60 -10.35 -7.81 15.76
N LYS A 61 -9.12 -7.31 15.96
CA LYS A 61 -8.36 -7.50 17.20
C LYS A 61 -9.06 -6.85 18.41
N GLN A 62 -9.58 -5.64 18.24
CA GLN A 62 -10.36 -4.95 19.29
C GLN A 62 -11.62 -5.73 19.69
N LYS A 63 -12.40 -6.22 18.71
CA LYS A 63 -13.59 -7.06 19.00
C LYS A 63 -13.26 -8.40 19.65
N LYS A 64 -12.07 -8.96 19.39
CA LYS A 64 -11.61 -10.20 20.03
C LYS A 64 -11.19 -10.00 21.49
N ASN A 65 -10.62 -8.84 21.83
CA ASN A 65 -10.20 -8.51 23.19
C ASN A 65 -11.33 -7.95 24.10
N GLN A 66 -12.51 -7.65 23.54
CA GLN A 66 -13.70 -7.22 24.29
C GLN A 66 -14.66 -8.38 24.64
N LYS A 67 -14.31 -9.62 24.31
CA LYS A 67 -14.99 -10.83 24.78
C LYS A 67 -14.10 -11.56 25.77
#